data_AF-A0A9Q1A5Z1-F1
#
_entry.id   AF-A0A9Q1A5Z1-F1
#
_cell.length_a   1.000
_cell.length_b   1.000
_cell.length_c   1.000
_cell.angle_alpha   90.00
_cell.angle_beta   90.00
_cell.angle_gamma   90.00
#
_symmetry.space_group_name_H-M   'P 1'
#
loop_
_entity.id
_entity.type
_entity.pdbx_description
1 polymer ?
#
loop_
_entity_poly.entity_id
_entity_poly.type
_entity_poly.pdbx_seq_one_letter_code
_entity_poly.pdbx_strand_id
1 'polypeptide(L)'
;MSIWDCCELLNDVVDDSDPDLDEPQIQHLLQSAEAIRKDYPDEDWLHLTALIHDLGKVLLLPQFGQLPQWAVVGDTFPLGCAFDESNVHHKYFKNNPDFKNPDYSSKNGIYKEGCGLDNVVISWGHDDYMYLVAKENGTTLPHAALFIIRYHSLYPLHKAGAYKHLMNKEDEEDLKWLNIFNKYDLYSKSKVLVDVDEVKPYYQSLIKKYFTETLRW
;
A
#
# COMPACT_ATOMS: atom_id res chain seq x y z
N MET A 1 -19.19 -6.33 0.94
CA MET A 1 -19.00 -5.05 0.24
C MET A 1 -18.15 -5.33 -1.00
N SER A 2 -18.47 -4.75 -2.15
CA SER A 2 -17.64 -4.89 -3.36
C SER A 2 -16.40 -3.99 -3.29
N ILE A 3 -15.41 -4.19 -4.16
CA ILE A 3 -14.26 -3.27 -4.28
C ILE A 3 -14.74 -1.85 -4.63
N TRP A 4 -15.70 -1.72 -5.55
CA TRP A 4 -16.17 -0.41 -5.98
C TRP A 4 -16.96 0.31 -4.87
N ASP A 5 -17.76 -0.43 -4.11
CA ASP A 5 -18.46 0.12 -2.93
C ASP A 5 -17.44 0.69 -1.93
N CYS A 6 -16.29 0.03 -1.77
CA CYS A 6 -15.21 0.49 -0.92
C CYS A 6 -14.57 1.79 -1.43
N CYS A 7 -14.35 1.90 -2.76
CA CYS A 7 -13.87 3.14 -3.36
C CYS A 7 -14.83 4.31 -3.08
N GLU A 8 -16.14 4.07 -3.18
CA GLU A 8 -17.16 5.08 -2.88
C GLU A 8 -17.21 5.42 -1.39
N LEU A 9 -17.03 4.44 -0.51
CA LEU A 9 -17.01 4.60 0.95
C LEU A 9 -15.83 5.45 1.44
N LEU A 10 -14.67 5.35 0.78
CA LEU A 10 -13.48 6.14 1.17
C LEU A 10 -13.58 7.63 0.87
N ASN A 11 -14.62 8.10 0.19
CA ASN A 11 -14.86 9.53 0.03
C ASN A 11 -15.11 10.26 1.36
N ASP A 12 -15.46 9.52 2.41
CA ASP A 12 -15.65 10.05 3.77
C ASP A 12 -14.35 10.06 4.60
N VAL A 13 -13.22 9.66 4.02
CA VAL A 13 -11.92 9.54 4.70
C VAL A 13 -10.97 10.66 4.26
N VAL A 14 -10.31 11.28 5.24
CA VAL A 14 -9.22 12.26 5.03
C VAL A 14 -7.94 11.67 5.61
N ASP A 15 -6.89 11.57 4.79
CA ASP A 15 -5.57 11.10 5.20
C ASP A 15 -4.71 12.28 5.70
N ASP A 16 -4.47 12.36 7.02
CA ASP A 16 -3.71 13.46 7.62
C ASP A 16 -2.19 13.32 7.40
N SER A 17 -1.74 12.17 6.91
CA SER A 17 -0.31 11.91 6.63
C SER A 17 0.11 12.36 5.23
N ASP A 18 -0.85 12.55 4.33
CA ASP A 18 -0.63 12.99 2.96
C ASP A 18 -0.68 14.52 2.86
N PRO A 19 0.45 15.21 2.66
CA PRO A 19 0.46 16.67 2.57
C PRO A 19 -0.13 17.20 1.24
N ASP A 20 -0.41 16.32 0.29
CA ASP A 20 -0.74 16.67 -1.10
C ASP A 20 -2.19 16.30 -1.49
N LEU A 21 -2.98 15.72 -0.59
CA LEU A 21 -4.35 15.26 -0.86
C LEU A 21 -5.42 16.27 -0.40
N ASP A 22 -5.86 17.14 -1.31
CA ASP A 22 -7.00 18.06 -1.09
C ASP A 22 -8.35 17.49 -1.60
N GLU A 23 -8.33 16.40 -2.38
CA GLU A 23 -9.48 15.86 -3.11
C GLU A 23 -10.03 14.57 -2.47
N PRO A 24 -11.28 14.15 -2.77
CA PRO A 24 -11.83 12.89 -2.28
C PRO A 24 -10.95 11.70 -2.64
N GLN A 25 -10.82 10.72 -1.74
CA GLN A 25 -9.94 9.57 -1.92
C GLN A 25 -10.16 8.82 -3.24
N ILE A 26 -11.41 8.70 -3.74
CA ILE A 26 -11.67 8.04 -5.02
C ILE A 26 -10.98 8.72 -6.21
N GLN A 27 -10.78 10.04 -6.16
CA GLN A 27 -10.09 10.78 -7.20
C GLN A 27 -8.61 10.42 -7.23
N HIS A 28 -7.96 10.30 -6.06
CA HIS A 28 -6.58 9.80 -5.97
C HIS A 28 -6.42 8.40 -6.58
N LEU A 29 -7.31 7.48 -6.20
CA LEU A 29 -7.31 6.11 -6.73
C LEU A 29 -7.43 6.09 -8.26
N LEU A 30 -8.39 6.86 -8.80
CA LEU A 30 -8.64 6.92 -10.24
C LEU A 30 -7.55 7.67 -11.01
N GLN A 31 -6.98 8.74 -10.45
CA GLN A 31 -5.87 9.48 -11.07
C GLN A 31 -4.64 8.59 -11.22
N SER A 32 -4.31 7.83 -10.18
CA SER A 32 -3.21 6.86 -10.22
C SER A 32 -3.49 5.77 -11.26
N ALA A 33 -4.69 5.19 -11.24
CA ALA A 33 -5.06 4.10 -12.15
C ALA A 33 -5.11 4.55 -13.62
N GLU A 34 -5.69 5.70 -13.92
CA GLU A 34 -5.78 6.22 -15.30
C GLU A 34 -4.42 6.69 -15.83
N ALA A 35 -3.56 7.25 -14.98
CA ALA A 35 -2.21 7.62 -15.37
C ALA A 35 -1.37 6.38 -15.73
N ILE A 36 -1.45 5.31 -14.93
CA ILE A 36 -0.83 4.02 -15.28
C ILE A 36 -1.42 3.49 -16.57
N ARG A 37 -2.75 3.46 -16.70
CA ARG A 37 -3.45 2.92 -17.86
C ARG A 37 -3.02 3.58 -19.17
N LYS A 38 -2.72 4.87 -19.13
CA LYS A 38 -2.22 5.62 -20.29
C LYS A 38 -0.83 5.15 -20.73
N ASP A 39 0.06 4.89 -19.78
CA ASP A 39 1.47 4.58 -20.06
C ASP A 39 1.73 3.07 -20.22
N TYR A 40 0.88 2.22 -19.61
CA TYR A 40 0.97 0.77 -19.59
C TYR A 40 -0.33 0.09 -20.05
N PRO A 41 -0.86 0.40 -21.24
CA PRO A 41 -2.23 0.02 -21.64
C PRO A 41 -2.53 -1.48 -21.64
N ASP A 42 -1.51 -2.33 -21.73
CA ASP A 42 -1.63 -3.79 -21.77
C ASP A 42 -1.52 -4.44 -20.37
N GLU A 43 -1.21 -3.68 -19.31
CA GLU A 43 -1.00 -4.17 -17.95
C GLU A 43 -2.23 -3.95 -17.05
N ASP A 44 -3.36 -4.55 -17.44
CA ASP A 44 -4.64 -4.29 -16.79
C ASP A 44 -4.70 -4.64 -15.29
N TRP A 45 -3.91 -5.62 -14.84
CA TRP A 45 -3.72 -5.90 -13.42
C TRP A 45 -3.09 -4.73 -12.66
N LEU A 46 -2.19 -3.97 -13.28
CA LEU A 46 -1.51 -2.82 -12.65
C LEU A 46 -2.48 -1.64 -12.53
N HIS A 47 -3.39 -1.47 -13.49
CA HIS A 47 -4.44 -0.45 -13.41
C HIS A 47 -5.35 -0.72 -12.21
N LEU A 48 -5.78 -1.99 -12.03
CA LEU A 48 -6.57 -2.38 -10.88
C LEU A 48 -5.77 -2.26 -9.58
N THR A 49 -4.49 -2.63 -9.59
CA THR A 49 -3.60 -2.47 -8.42
C THR A 49 -3.60 -1.03 -7.94
N ALA A 50 -3.48 -0.06 -8.85
CA ALA A 50 -3.56 1.35 -8.51
C ALA A 50 -4.93 1.81 -8.04
N LEU A 51 -6.02 1.26 -8.57
CA LEU A 51 -7.34 1.57 -8.04
C LEU A 51 -7.49 1.12 -6.58
N ILE A 52 -6.87 0.00 -6.20
CA ILE A 52 -7.18 -0.65 -4.92
C ILE A 52 -6.13 -0.48 -3.82
N HIS A 53 -4.94 0.03 -4.13
CA HIS A 53 -3.79 0.06 -3.19
C HIS A 53 -4.15 0.65 -1.82
N ASP A 54 -4.91 1.73 -1.83
CA ASP A 54 -5.25 2.53 -0.66
C ASP A 54 -6.55 2.09 0.05
N LEU A 55 -7.21 1.02 -0.44
CA LEU A 55 -8.52 0.61 0.10
C LEU A 55 -8.46 0.15 1.55
N GLY A 56 -7.28 -0.18 2.07
CA GLY A 56 -7.12 -0.51 3.49
C GLY A 56 -7.35 0.67 4.44
N LYS A 57 -7.44 1.89 3.92
CA LYS A 57 -7.83 3.09 4.68
C LYS A 57 -9.23 2.99 5.28
N VAL A 58 -10.05 2.00 4.88
CA VAL A 58 -11.36 1.74 5.50
C VAL A 58 -11.26 1.50 7.01
N LEU A 59 -10.10 1.08 7.53
CA LEU A 59 -9.85 0.91 8.96
C LEU A 59 -10.09 2.19 9.79
N LEU A 60 -10.08 3.37 9.16
CA LEU A 60 -10.40 4.66 9.80
C LEU A 60 -11.89 4.82 10.10
N LEU A 61 -12.75 4.04 9.43
CA LEU A 61 -14.19 4.17 9.54
C LEU A 61 -14.75 3.40 10.75
N PRO A 62 -15.83 3.89 11.39
CA PRO A 62 -16.46 3.23 12.54
C PRO A 62 -16.83 1.77 12.32
N GLN A 63 -17.24 1.40 11.11
CA GLN A 63 -17.66 0.03 10.79
C GLN A 63 -16.47 -0.96 10.73
N PHE A 64 -15.23 -0.46 10.69
CA PHE A 64 -14.00 -1.23 10.58
C PHE A 64 -13.08 -1.08 11.81
N GLY A 65 -13.58 -0.44 12.87
CA GLY A 65 -12.89 -0.32 14.16
C GLY A 65 -12.43 1.09 14.51
N GLN A 66 -12.52 2.05 13.60
CA GLN A 66 -12.12 3.45 13.84
C GLN A 66 -10.71 3.56 14.41
N LEU A 67 -9.75 2.90 13.76
CA LEU A 67 -8.36 2.93 14.21
C LEU A 67 -7.81 4.36 14.12
N PRO A 68 -6.88 4.74 15.01
CA PRO A 68 -6.22 6.03 14.89
C PRO A 68 -5.37 6.07 13.61
N GLN A 69 -5.25 7.26 12.98
CA GLN A 69 -4.53 7.44 11.71
C GLN A 69 -3.12 6.81 11.70
N TRP A 70 -2.35 6.95 12.79
CA TRP A 70 -0.99 6.38 12.89
C TRP A 70 -0.93 4.84 12.81
N ALA A 71 -2.06 4.15 12.97
CA ALA A 71 -2.19 2.70 12.85
C ALA A 71 -2.83 2.27 11.51
N VAL A 72 -3.01 3.21 10.57
CA VAL A 72 -3.61 2.95 9.26
C VAL A 72 -2.78 3.55 8.13
N VAL A 73 -2.39 4.82 8.22
CA VAL A 73 -1.75 5.58 7.13
C VAL A 73 -0.29 5.92 7.43
N GLY A 74 0.42 6.40 6.41
CA GLY A 74 1.80 6.87 6.49
C GLY A 74 2.85 5.81 6.15
N ASP A 75 4.10 6.27 5.98
CA ASP A 75 5.24 5.43 5.65
C ASP A 75 5.40 4.26 6.64
N THR A 76 5.56 3.05 6.10
CA THR A 76 5.77 1.83 6.88
C THR A 76 7.25 1.53 7.09
N PHE A 77 7.55 0.66 8.06
CA PHE A 77 8.90 0.22 8.40
C PHE A 77 8.91 -1.18 9.02
N PRO A 78 10.01 -1.95 8.90
CA PRO A 78 10.14 -3.24 9.58
C PRO A 78 10.17 -3.09 11.10
N LEU A 79 9.43 -3.96 11.80
CA LEU A 79 9.47 -4.15 13.25
C LEU A 79 10.46 -5.26 13.60
N GLY A 80 10.90 -5.34 14.86
CA GLY A 80 11.76 -6.46 15.30
C GLY A 80 13.20 -6.43 14.80
N CYS A 81 13.64 -5.34 14.16
CA CYS A 81 15.03 -5.03 13.85
C CYS A 81 15.32 -3.53 14.05
N ALA A 82 16.58 -3.12 13.89
CA ALA A 82 16.97 -1.74 14.09
C ALA A 82 16.24 -0.81 13.10
N PHE A 83 15.69 0.28 13.62
CA PHE A 83 15.07 1.32 12.80
C PHE A 83 16.15 2.11 12.04
N ASP A 84 16.11 2.04 10.72
CA ASP A 84 17.00 2.76 9.81
C ASP A 84 16.73 4.28 9.82
N GLU A 85 17.78 5.08 9.73
CA GLU A 85 17.69 6.56 9.78
C GLU A 85 16.90 7.16 8.62
N SER A 86 16.68 6.39 7.54
CA SER A 86 15.80 6.78 6.42
C SER A 86 14.31 6.77 6.76
N ASN A 87 13.88 6.16 7.87
CA ASN A 87 12.49 6.25 8.33
C ASN A 87 12.13 7.72 8.62
N VAL A 88 10.99 8.18 8.08
CA VAL A 88 10.52 9.55 8.30
C VAL A 88 10.38 9.84 9.81
N HIS A 89 10.90 10.99 10.22
CA HIS A 89 10.95 11.40 11.62
C HIS A 89 11.64 10.42 12.59
N HIS A 90 12.71 9.74 12.13
CA HIS A 90 13.53 8.78 12.90
C HIS A 90 13.78 9.14 14.38
N LYS A 91 14.01 10.44 14.66
CA LYS A 91 14.21 10.98 16.02
C LYS A 91 13.14 10.58 17.07
N TYR A 92 11.93 10.22 16.65
CA TYR A 92 10.86 9.81 17.57
C TYR A 92 10.94 8.34 17.98
N PHE A 93 11.63 7.49 17.21
CA PHE A 93 11.78 6.06 17.52
C PHE A 93 12.50 5.79 18.84
N LYS A 94 13.32 6.73 19.34
CA LYS A 94 13.96 6.62 20.68
C LYS A 94 12.98 6.39 21.83
N ASN A 95 11.70 6.72 21.63
CA ASN A 95 10.62 6.55 22.60
C ASN A 95 9.85 5.23 22.39
N ASN A 96 10.06 4.53 21.28
CA ASN A 96 9.50 3.20 21.06
C ASN A 96 10.20 2.20 22.00
N PRO A 97 9.47 1.36 22.76
CA PRO A 97 10.08 0.36 23.65
C PRO A 97 11.06 -0.58 22.92
N ASP A 98 10.79 -0.89 21.65
CA ASP A 98 11.62 -1.78 20.84
C ASP A 98 12.99 -1.18 20.49
N PHE A 99 13.13 0.15 20.51
CA PHE A 99 14.39 0.82 20.23
C PHE A 99 15.51 0.42 21.20
N LYS A 100 15.13 0.09 22.46
CA LYS A 100 16.07 -0.34 23.51
C LYS A 100 16.05 -1.85 23.73
N ASN A 101 15.27 -2.59 22.94
CA ASN A 101 15.23 -4.04 23.06
C ASN A 101 16.53 -4.63 22.46
N PRO A 102 17.35 -5.35 23.25
CA PRO A 102 18.60 -5.91 22.75
C PRO A 102 18.39 -6.87 21.56
N ASP A 103 17.27 -7.60 21.52
CA ASP A 103 16.98 -8.55 20.44
C ASP A 103 16.67 -7.85 19.11
N TYR A 104 16.19 -6.60 19.15
CA TYR A 104 15.82 -5.83 17.96
C TYR A 104 16.86 -4.78 17.58
N SER A 105 17.81 -4.49 18.46
CA SER A 105 18.80 -3.42 18.27
C SER A 105 19.82 -3.63 17.14
N SER A 106 19.92 -4.86 16.61
CA SER A 106 20.84 -5.17 15.51
C SER A 106 20.20 -4.91 14.13
N LYS A 107 21.04 -4.78 13.10
CA LYS A 107 20.60 -4.56 11.71
C LYS A 107 19.53 -5.56 11.24
N ASN A 108 19.64 -6.82 11.67
CA ASN A 108 18.68 -7.86 11.29
C ASN A 108 17.68 -8.17 12.42
N GLY A 109 17.97 -7.74 13.65
CA GLY A 109 17.17 -8.08 14.83
C GLY A 109 16.88 -9.58 14.91
N ILE A 110 15.60 -9.93 14.88
CA ILE A 110 15.12 -11.33 14.89
C ILE A 110 15.15 -12.04 13.54
N TYR A 111 15.44 -11.32 12.44
CA TYR A 111 15.35 -11.87 11.09
C TYR A 111 16.66 -12.50 10.62
N LYS A 112 16.52 -13.45 9.69
CA LYS A 112 17.67 -13.95 8.92
C LYS A 112 17.89 -13.05 7.72
N GLU A 113 19.15 -12.88 7.33
CA GLU A 113 19.49 -12.20 6.08
C GLU A 113 18.86 -12.93 4.89
N GLY A 114 18.25 -12.18 3.97
CA GLY A 114 17.57 -12.72 2.79
C GLY A 114 16.34 -13.57 3.09
N CYS A 115 15.69 -13.38 4.25
CA CYS A 115 14.52 -14.18 4.61
C CYS A 115 13.29 -13.96 3.73
N GLY A 116 13.27 -12.88 2.94
CA GLY A 116 12.11 -12.45 2.18
C GLY A 116 11.19 -11.56 3.00
N LEU A 117 10.67 -10.50 2.40
CA LEU A 117 9.81 -9.52 3.09
C LEU A 117 8.53 -10.16 3.65
N ASP A 118 8.04 -11.23 3.03
CA ASP A 118 6.89 -12.00 3.54
C ASP A 118 7.11 -12.59 4.94
N ASN A 119 8.38 -12.77 5.36
CA ASN A 119 8.76 -13.22 6.70
C ASN A 119 9.15 -12.07 7.65
N VAL A 120 9.03 -10.83 7.20
CA VAL A 120 9.31 -9.62 7.98
C VAL A 120 7.99 -9.03 8.45
N VAL A 121 7.91 -8.70 9.73
CA VAL A 121 6.76 -7.97 10.27
C VAL A 121 6.95 -6.49 9.93
N ILE A 122 6.06 -5.95 9.11
CA ILE A 122 6.01 -4.52 8.79
C ILE A 122 5.06 -3.83 9.78
N SER A 123 5.30 -2.55 10.07
CA SER A 123 4.38 -1.73 10.85
C SER A 123 2.97 -1.79 10.25
N TRP A 124 1.98 -2.12 11.09
CA TRP A 124 0.60 -2.31 10.68
C TRP A 124 -0.01 -1.04 10.03
N GLY A 125 -0.75 -1.23 8.94
CA GLY A 125 -1.42 -0.16 8.21
C GLY A 125 -2.30 -0.68 7.07
N HIS A 126 -2.72 0.24 6.20
CA HIS A 126 -3.59 -0.04 5.06
C HIS A 126 -2.94 -1.00 4.06
N ASP A 127 -1.63 -0.96 3.85
CA ASP A 127 -0.88 -1.89 2.99
C ASP A 127 -1.14 -3.36 3.36
N ASP A 128 -0.77 -3.73 4.59
CA ASP A 128 -0.84 -5.10 5.08
C ASP A 128 -2.30 -5.56 5.20
N TYR A 129 -3.20 -4.67 5.62
CA TYR A 129 -4.62 -4.99 5.68
C TYR A 129 -5.20 -5.25 4.28
N MET A 130 -4.94 -4.39 3.30
CA MET A 130 -5.48 -4.57 1.95
C MET A 130 -4.86 -5.79 1.25
N TYR A 131 -3.58 -6.07 1.50
CA TYR A 131 -2.93 -7.32 1.08
C TYR A 131 -3.67 -8.54 1.65
N LEU A 132 -3.99 -8.54 2.95
CA LEU A 132 -4.73 -9.63 3.59
C LEU A 132 -6.15 -9.77 3.01
N VAL A 133 -6.87 -8.65 2.82
CA VAL A 133 -8.18 -8.65 2.16
C VAL A 133 -8.08 -9.29 0.77
N ALA A 134 -7.10 -8.90 -0.04
CA ALA A 134 -6.95 -9.45 -1.38
C ALA A 134 -6.63 -10.95 -1.36
N LYS A 135 -5.70 -11.37 -0.50
CA LYS A 135 -5.25 -12.76 -0.36
C LYS A 135 -6.35 -13.68 0.18
N GLU A 136 -7.01 -13.29 1.26
CA GLU A 136 -8.04 -14.09 1.95
C GLU A 136 -9.38 -14.16 1.20
N ASN A 137 -9.58 -13.28 0.21
CA ASN A 137 -10.68 -13.37 -0.75
C ASN A 137 -10.30 -14.10 -2.05
N GLY A 138 -9.08 -14.63 -2.15
CA GLY A 138 -8.65 -15.46 -3.28
C GLY A 138 -8.56 -14.70 -4.59
N THR A 139 -8.05 -13.47 -4.56
CA THR A 139 -7.79 -12.69 -5.79
C THR A 139 -6.95 -13.48 -6.79
N THR A 140 -7.15 -13.22 -8.08
CA THR A 140 -6.33 -13.76 -9.17
C THR A 140 -5.30 -12.75 -9.69
N LEU A 141 -5.10 -11.63 -8.98
CA LEU A 141 -4.02 -10.69 -9.27
C LEU A 141 -2.65 -11.39 -9.20
N PRO A 142 -1.68 -10.97 -10.03
CA PRO A 142 -0.33 -11.55 -9.99
C PRO A 142 0.40 -11.19 -8.70
N HIS A 143 1.46 -11.94 -8.38
CA HIS A 143 2.28 -11.71 -7.19
C HIS A 143 2.80 -10.27 -7.08
N ALA A 144 3.27 -9.70 -8.19
CA ALA A 144 3.74 -8.32 -8.26
C ALA A 144 2.67 -7.29 -7.80
N ALA A 145 1.39 -7.52 -8.08
CA ALA A 145 0.31 -6.66 -7.62
C ALA A 145 0.16 -6.69 -6.09
N LEU A 146 0.20 -7.89 -5.52
CA LEU A 146 0.14 -8.09 -4.08
C LEU A 146 1.36 -7.51 -3.37
N PHE A 147 2.54 -7.63 -3.98
CA PHE A 147 3.77 -7.01 -3.50
C PHE A 147 3.65 -5.48 -3.49
N ILE A 148 3.13 -4.88 -4.58
CA ILE A 148 2.86 -3.43 -4.64
C ILE A 148 1.92 -3.02 -3.49
N ILE A 149 0.76 -3.65 -3.37
CA ILE A 149 -0.23 -3.30 -2.33
C ILE A 149 0.40 -3.37 -0.93
N ARG A 150 1.18 -4.41 -0.66
CA ARG A 150 1.75 -4.67 0.67
C ARG A 150 2.91 -3.76 1.06
N TYR A 151 3.63 -3.20 0.09
CA TYR A 151 4.90 -2.50 0.37
C TYR A 151 4.98 -1.11 -0.26
N HIS A 152 3.88 -0.56 -0.77
CA HIS A 152 3.89 0.76 -1.41
C HIS A 152 4.11 1.93 -0.45
N SER A 153 3.85 1.74 0.84
CA SER A 153 4.20 2.70 1.88
C SER A 153 5.60 2.46 2.46
N LEU A 154 6.34 1.43 2.03
CA LEU A 154 7.66 1.09 2.57
C LEU A 154 8.78 1.96 1.97
N TYR A 155 8.62 3.28 2.06
CA TYR A 155 9.51 4.29 1.49
C TYR A 155 10.98 4.13 1.85
N PRO A 156 11.36 3.75 3.09
CA PRO A 156 12.74 3.43 3.42
C PRO A 156 13.36 2.39 2.47
N LEU A 157 12.57 1.41 2.00
CA LEU A 157 13.02 0.41 1.04
C LEU A 157 13.06 0.96 -0.39
N HIS A 158 11.92 1.32 -0.96
CA HIS A 158 11.84 1.59 -2.41
C HIS A 158 12.38 2.97 -2.81
N LYS A 159 12.46 3.93 -1.88
CA LYS A 159 13.04 5.26 -2.14
C LYS A 159 14.46 5.42 -1.60
N ALA A 160 14.72 5.01 -0.36
CA ALA A 160 16.04 5.20 0.27
C ALA A 160 16.99 4.00 0.11
N GLY A 161 16.48 2.82 -0.25
CA GLY A 161 17.27 1.61 -0.43
C GLY A 161 17.69 0.92 0.86
N ALA A 162 17.10 1.28 2.00
CA ALA A 162 17.27 0.60 3.28
C ALA A 162 16.61 -0.79 3.26
N TYR A 163 16.89 -1.62 4.26
CA TYR A 163 16.29 -2.94 4.48
C TYR A 163 16.46 -4.00 3.36
N LYS A 164 17.21 -3.71 2.29
CA LYS A 164 17.48 -4.68 1.20
C LYS A 164 18.12 -5.99 1.66
N HIS A 165 18.81 -6.00 2.80
CA HIS A 165 19.37 -7.22 3.39
C HIS A 165 18.31 -8.23 3.86
N LEU A 166 17.04 -7.82 3.97
CA LEU A 166 15.93 -8.72 4.32
C LEU A 166 15.27 -9.34 3.08
N MET A 167 15.45 -8.73 1.90
CA MET A 167 14.82 -9.15 0.65
C MET A 167 15.38 -10.48 0.14
N ASN A 168 14.52 -11.28 -0.46
CA ASN A 168 14.91 -12.42 -1.28
C ASN A 168 14.90 -12.03 -2.78
N LYS A 169 15.21 -13.00 -3.65
CA LYS A 169 15.27 -12.77 -5.11
C LYS A 169 13.91 -12.38 -5.72
N GLU A 170 12.81 -12.91 -5.20
CA GLU A 170 11.47 -12.59 -5.69
C GLU A 170 11.10 -11.14 -5.35
N ASP A 171 11.39 -10.70 -4.12
CA ASP A 171 11.22 -9.31 -3.70
C ASP A 171 12.02 -8.35 -4.59
N GLU A 172 13.24 -8.72 -5.02
CA GLU A 172 14.07 -7.90 -5.91
C GLU A 172 13.45 -7.70 -7.30
N GLU A 173 12.75 -8.72 -7.81
CA GLU A 173 12.06 -8.64 -9.09
C GLU A 173 10.79 -7.80 -8.98
N ASP A 174 10.00 -8.00 -7.92
CA ASP A 174 8.75 -7.25 -7.70
C ASP A 174 9.00 -5.79 -7.30
N LEU A 175 10.13 -5.49 -6.66
CA LEU A 175 10.54 -4.12 -6.36
C LEU A 175 10.64 -3.24 -7.62
N LYS A 176 10.88 -3.83 -8.80
CA LYS A 176 10.88 -3.08 -10.08
C LYS A 176 9.48 -2.56 -10.40
N TRP A 177 8.45 -3.37 -10.18
CA TRP A 177 7.05 -2.99 -10.37
C TRP A 177 6.59 -1.97 -9.34
N LEU A 178 7.01 -2.12 -8.08
CA LEU A 178 6.74 -1.13 -7.05
C LEU A 178 7.35 0.24 -7.38
N ASN A 179 8.57 0.29 -7.91
CA ASN A 179 9.17 1.55 -8.37
C ASN A 179 8.44 2.19 -9.56
N ILE A 180 7.78 1.40 -10.40
CA ILE A 180 6.91 1.92 -11.46
C ILE A 180 5.66 2.51 -10.82
N PHE A 181 4.95 1.72 -10.02
CA PHE A 181 3.71 2.11 -9.34
C PHE A 181 3.87 3.41 -8.54
N ASN A 182 4.91 3.50 -7.70
CA ASN A 182 5.13 4.64 -6.78
C ASN A 182 5.23 6.00 -7.50
N LYS A 183 5.63 6.02 -8.78
CA LYS A 183 5.65 7.28 -9.56
C LYS A 183 4.23 7.81 -9.78
N TYR A 184 3.27 6.92 -10.00
CA TYR A 184 1.90 7.28 -10.27
C TYR A 184 1.16 7.62 -9.00
N ASP A 185 1.34 6.83 -7.94
CA ASP A 185 0.79 7.14 -6.61
C ASP A 185 1.17 8.56 -6.14
N LEU A 186 2.45 8.93 -6.25
CA LEU A 186 2.91 10.25 -5.84
C LEU A 186 2.56 11.38 -6.82
N TYR A 187 2.79 11.17 -8.12
CA TYR A 187 2.87 12.27 -9.08
C TYR A 187 1.67 12.37 -10.04
N SER A 188 0.68 11.47 -9.92
CA SER A 188 -0.58 11.59 -10.69
C SER A 188 -1.61 12.52 -10.05
N LYS A 189 -1.39 12.91 -8.78
CA LYS A 189 -2.24 13.85 -8.04
C LYS A 189 -2.43 15.13 -8.82
N SER A 190 -3.69 15.42 -9.16
CA SER A 190 -4.04 16.49 -10.09
C SER A 190 -5.29 17.23 -9.65
N LYS A 191 -5.38 18.51 -10.00
CA LYS A 191 -6.62 19.30 -9.87
C LYS A 191 -7.66 18.98 -10.94
N VAL A 192 -7.27 18.23 -11.97
CA VAL A 192 -8.18 17.75 -13.01
C VAL A 192 -8.78 16.43 -12.54
N LEU A 193 -10.07 16.44 -12.25
CA LEU A 193 -10.81 15.28 -11.79
C LEU A 193 -11.07 14.29 -12.92
N VAL A 194 -11.08 13.01 -12.58
CA VAL A 194 -11.50 11.92 -13.47
C VAL A 194 -13.03 11.85 -13.47
N ASP A 195 -13.63 11.74 -14.65
CA ASP A 195 -15.07 11.44 -14.77
C ASP A 195 -15.33 10.01 -14.32
N VAL A 196 -15.84 9.88 -13.10
CA VAL A 196 -16.07 8.60 -12.43
C VAL A 196 -17.04 7.72 -13.23
N ASP A 197 -18.11 8.30 -13.77
CA ASP A 197 -19.15 7.56 -14.50
C ASP A 197 -18.62 7.03 -15.84
N GLU A 198 -17.73 7.79 -16.49
CA GLU A 198 -17.06 7.36 -17.73
C GLU A 198 -16.16 6.14 -17.51
N VAL A 199 -15.36 6.14 -16.45
CA VAL A 199 -14.33 5.11 -16.22
C VAL A 199 -14.84 3.91 -15.40
N LYS A 200 -15.90 4.08 -14.62
CA LYS A 200 -16.48 3.03 -13.75
C LYS A 200 -16.74 1.70 -14.48
N PRO A 201 -17.34 1.65 -15.68
CA PRO A 201 -17.57 0.38 -16.38
C PRO A 201 -16.27 -0.39 -16.67
N TYR A 202 -15.18 0.31 -16.98
CA TYR A 202 -13.87 -0.30 -17.23
C TYR A 202 -13.33 -0.95 -15.95
N TYR A 203 -13.27 -0.20 -14.85
CA TYR A 203 -12.74 -0.70 -13.59
C TYR A 203 -13.61 -1.79 -12.97
N GLN A 204 -14.94 -1.70 -13.08
CA GLN A 204 -15.83 -2.79 -12.68
C GLN A 204 -15.57 -4.08 -13.46
N SER A 205 -15.20 -3.99 -14.75
CA SER A 205 -14.81 -5.16 -15.54
C SER A 205 -13.52 -5.80 -15.03
N LEU A 206 -12.54 -5.00 -14.59
CA LEU A 206 -11.30 -5.50 -13.97
C LEU A 206 -11.57 -6.11 -12.60
N ILE A 207 -12.37 -5.46 -11.76
CA ILE A 207 -12.78 -5.99 -10.46
C ILE A 207 -13.40 -7.37 -10.64
N LYS A 208 -14.33 -7.53 -11.59
CA LYS A 208 -14.95 -8.82 -11.90
C LYS A 208 -13.97 -9.87 -12.44
N LYS A 209 -12.92 -9.45 -13.14
CA LYS A 209 -11.86 -10.33 -13.65
C LYS A 209 -11.00 -10.88 -12.51
N TYR A 210 -10.68 -10.05 -11.51
CA TYR A 210 -9.67 -10.34 -10.50
C TYR A 210 -10.19 -10.69 -9.11
N PHE A 211 -11.45 -10.36 -8.83
CA PHE A 211 -12.09 -10.58 -7.54
C PHE A 211 -13.48 -11.18 -7.70
N THR A 212 -13.98 -11.76 -6.61
CA THR A 212 -15.38 -12.10 -6.46
C THR A 212 -16.22 -10.84 -6.27
N GLU A 213 -17.53 -10.94 -6.50
CA GLU A 213 -18.45 -9.79 -6.43
C GLU A 213 -18.53 -9.17 -5.02
N THR A 214 -18.45 -10.02 -3.98
CA THR A 214 -18.51 -9.59 -2.58
C THR A 214 -17.29 -10.11 -1.84
N LEU A 215 -16.59 -9.19 -1.18
CA LEU A 215 -15.42 -9.50 -0.38
C LEU A 215 -15.75 -9.49 1.11
N ARG A 216 -14.99 -10.28 1.86
CA ARG A 216 -14.83 -10.19 3.31
C ARG A 216 -13.74 -9.16 3.59
N TRP A 217 -14.12 -8.09 4.27
CA TRP A 217 -13.23 -7.03 4.70
C TRP A 217 -12.93 -7.24 6.18
#